data_AF-I5B0B0-F1
#
_entry.id   AF-I5B0B0-F1
#
_cell.length_a   1.000
_cell.length_b   1.000
_cell.length_c   1.000
_cell.angle_alpha   90.00
_cell.angle_beta   90.00
_cell.angle_gamma   90.00
#
_symmetry.space_group_name_H-M   'P 1'
#
loop_
_entity.id
_entity.type
_entity.pdbx_description
1 polymer ?
#
loop_
_entity_poly.entity_id
_entity_poly.type
_entity_poly.pdbx_seq_one_letter_code
_entity_poly.pdbx_strand_id
1 'polypeptide(L)'
;MNLNDPSLLIGVSIISEMHQNFQEGNNDDRDHITNLSLVINGISGYLETIKMPKAECREILAELEKYGKKLWIDYCVEQNEYDESEQEIREDSDYLFDYIFKHHDYPE
;
A
#
# COMPACT_ATOMS: atom_id res chain seq x y z
N MET A 1 -11.67 1.59 16.01
CA MET A 1 -11.41 0.97 14.70
C MET A 1 -12.47 -0.09 14.48
N ASN A 2 -13.38 0.09 13.54
CA ASN A 2 -14.43 -0.89 13.25
C ASN A 2 -13.88 -1.89 12.23
N LEU A 3 -13.27 -2.98 12.71
CA LEU A 3 -12.68 -4.05 11.90
C LEU A 3 -13.72 -4.82 11.05
N ASN A 4 -14.99 -4.41 11.06
CA ASN A 4 -16.09 -5.07 10.38
C ASN A 4 -16.60 -4.33 9.13
N ASP A 5 -15.94 -3.25 8.66
CA ASP A 5 -16.32 -2.63 7.39
C ASP A 5 -15.96 -3.58 6.22
N PRO A 6 -16.94 -4.02 5.40
CA PRO A 6 -16.67 -4.94 4.30
C PRO A 6 -15.68 -4.39 3.26
N SER A 7 -15.66 -3.07 3.03
CA SER A 7 -14.79 -2.42 2.07
C SER A 7 -13.33 -2.44 2.52
N LEU A 8 -13.10 -2.25 3.83
CA LEU A 8 -11.78 -2.42 4.43
C LEU A 8 -11.29 -3.86 4.30
N LEU A 9 -12.14 -4.84 4.63
CA LEU A 9 -11.80 -6.26 4.54
C LEU A 9 -11.49 -6.71 3.10
N ILE A 10 -12.33 -6.29 2.14
CA ILE A 10 -12.10 -6.56 0.71
C ILE A 10 -10.81 -5.89 0.24
N GLY A 11 -10.58 -4.63 0.61
CA GLY A 11 -9.36 -3.91 0.26
C GLY A 11 -8.11 -4.59 0.79
N VAL A 12 -8.10 -5.00 2.06
CA VAL A 12 -7.00 -5.78 2.66
C VAL A 12 -6.76 -7.06 1.86
N SER A 13 -7.81 -7.84 1.56
CA SER A 13 -7.68 -9.08 0.80
C SER A 13 -7.09 -8.88 -0.59
N ILE A 14 -7.50 -7.83 -1.31
CA ILE A 14 -6.95 -7.50 -2.64
C ILE A 14 -5.47 -7.11 -2.52
N ILE A 15 -5.14 -6.25 -1.56
CA ILE A 15 -3.77 -5.78 -1.35
C ILE A 15 -2.85 -6.94 -0.99
N SER A 16 -3.28 -7.85 -0.11
CA SER A 16 -2.50 -9.03 0.27
C SER A 16 -2.21 -9.92 -0.94
N GLU A 17 -3.23 -10.24 -1.76
CA GLU A 17 -3.06 -11.09 -2.94
C GLU A 17 -2.10 -10.46 -3.97
N MET A 18 -2.23 -9.14 -4.18
CA MET A 18 -1.33 -8.40 -5.07
C MET A 18 0.10 -8.35 -4.55
N HIS A 19 0.28 -8.20 -3.24
CA HIS A 19 1.60 -8.21 -2.62
C HIS A 19 2.26 -9.59 -2.72
N GLN A 20 1.51 -10.67 -2.47
CA GLN A 20 2.01 -12.03 -2.68
C GLN A 20 2.43 -12.26 -4.14
N ASN A 21 1.61 -11.83 -5.11
CA ASN A 21 1.96 -11.94 -6.52
C ASN A 21 3.24 -11.15 -6.88
N PHE A 22 3.40 -9.96 -6.31
CA PHE A 22 4.63 -9.16 -6.45
C PHE A 22 5.87 -9.91 -5.93
N GLN A 23 5.77 -10.51 -4.74
CA GLN A 23 6.85 -11.30 -4.13
C GLN A 23 7.24 -12.53 -4.98
N GLU A 24 6.25 -13.22 -5.56
CA GLU A 24 6.48 -14.39 -6.41
C GLU A 24 7.01 -14.04 -7.81
N GLY A 25 6.66 -12.84 -8.32
CA GLY A 25 6.92 -12.43 -9.70
C GLY A 25 8.22 -11.65 -9.93
N ASN A 26 8.92 -11.22 -8.87
CA ASN A 26 10.04 -10.27 -8.96
C ASN A 26 9.66 -9.01 -9.78
N ASN A 27 8.47 -8.49 -9.51
CA ASN A 27 7.92 -7.31 -10.18
C ASN A 27 8.64 -6.05 -9.69
N ASP A 28 8.61 -4.98 -10.50
CA ASP A 28 9.19 -3.68 -10.15
C ASP A 28 8.45 -3.04 -8.96
N ASP A 29 9.17 -2.52 -7.96
CA ASP A 29 8.60 -1.81 -6.80
C ASP A 29 7.70 -0.65 -7.23
N ARG A 30 8.09 0.09 -8.27
CA ARG A 30 7.29 1.20 -8.81
C ARG A 30 5.93 0.69 -9.27
N ASP A 31 5.91 -0.41 -10.02
CA ASP A 31 4.69 -0.98 -10.56
C ASP A 31 3.81 -1.51 -9.41
N HIS A 32 4.40 -2.15 -8.40
CA HIS A 32 3.66 -2.64 -7.23
C HIS A 32 2.98 -1.50 -6.45
N ILE A 33 3.75 -0.46 -6.09
CA ILE A 33 3.24 0.68 -5.31
C ILE A 33 2.25 1.50 -6.13
N THR A 34 2.47 1.67 -7.44
CA THR A 34 1.52 2.32 -8.35
C THR A 34 0.20 1.54 -8.41
N ASN A 35 0.27 0.21 -8.54
CA ASN A 35 -0.93 -0.63 -8.56
C ASN A 35 -1.70 -0.56 -7.23
N LEU A 36 -1.01 -0.48 -6.09
CA LEU A 36 -1.62 -0.24 -4.79
C LEU A 36 -2.40 1.08 -4.75
N SER A 37 -1.79 2.18 -5.25
CA SER A 37 -2.45 3.48 -5.38
C SER A 37 -3.71 3.42 -6.25
N LEU A 38 -3.64 2.71 -7.38
CA LEU A 38 -4.79 2.51 -8.28
C LEU A 38 -5.93 1.72 -7.61
N VAL A 39 -5.63 0.68 -6.84
CA VAL A 39 -6.63 -0.09 -6.11
C VAL A 39 -7.32 0.75 -5.04
N ILE A 40 -6.56 1.49 -4.24
CA ILE A 40 -7.12 2.37 -3.20
C ILE A 40 -8.02 3.44 -3.83
N ASN A 41 -7.61 4.03 -4.96
CA ASN A 41 -8.45 4.98 -5.71
C ASN A 41 -9.71 4.32 -6.29
N GLY A 42 -9.63 3.08 -6.77
CA GLY A 42 -10.79 2.31 -7.22
C GLY A 42 -11.79 2.05 -6.09
N ILE A 43 -11.30 1.70 -4.89
CA ILE A 43 -12.12 1.53 -3.69
C ILE A 43 -12.76 2.88 -3.31
N SER A 44 -12.03 3.99 -3.37
CA SER A 44 -12.58 5.33 -3.15
C SER A 44 -13.77 5.61 -4.06
N GLY A 45 -13.65 5.36 -5.36
CA GLY A 45 -14.74 5.54 -6.32
C GLY A 45 -15.96 4.65 -6.05
N TYR A 46 -15.74 3.42 -5.57
CA TYR A 46 -16.83 2.56 -5.11
C TYR A 46 -17.53 3.13 -3.86
N LEU A 47 -16.77 3.56 -2.86
CA LEU A 47 -17.29 4.15 -1.62
C LEU A 47 -18.12 5.41 -1.87
N GLU A 48 -17.70 6.24 -2.84
CA GLU A 48 -18.48 7.39 -3.30
C GLU A 48 -19.79 6.96 -3.97
N THR A 49 -19.78 5.89 -4.77
CA THR A 49 -20.97 5.36 -5.45
C THR A 49 -22.04 4.89 -4.46
N ILE A 50 -21.63 4.26 -3.35
CA ILE A 50 -22.55 3.85 -2.28
C ILE A 50 -22.89 4.99 -1.30
N LYS A 51 -22.42 6.22 -1.58
CA LYS A 51 -22.65 7.43 -0.78
C LYS A 51 -22.17 7.33 0.66
N MET A 52 -21.05 6.63 0.88
CA MET A 52 -20.41 6.58 2.20
C MET A 52 -20.01 7.99 2.67
N PRO A 53 -20.17 8.34 3.96
CA PRO A 53 -19.69 9.60 4.50
C PRO A 53 -18.21 9.84 4.22
N LYS A 54 -17.85 11.07 3.82
CA LYS A 54 -16.46 11.41 3.46
C LYS A 54 -15.43 11.12 4.56
N ALA A 55 -15.81 11.28 5.83
CA ALA A 55 -14.92 11.00 6.95
C ALA A 55 -14.60 9.51 7.05
N GLU A 56 -15.62 8.66 6.95
CA GLU A 56 -15.49 7.20 6.97
C GLU A 56 -14.72 6.68 5.75
N CYS A 57 -14.98 7.22 4.56
CA CYS A 57 -14.21 6.92 3.36
C CYS A 57 -12.72 7.24 3.56
N ARG A 58 -12.38 8.43 4.10
CA ARG A 58 -10.99 8.79 4.38
C ARG A 58 -10.33 7.86 5.39
N GLU A 59 -11.05 7.45 6.43
CA GLU A 59 -10.54 6.50 7.43
C GLU A 59 -10.21 5.15 6.78
N ILE A 60 -11.11 4.60 5.96
CA ILE A 60 -10.87 3.33 5.26
C ILE A 60 -9.66 3.43 4.32
N LEU A 61 -9.58 4.47 3.50
CA LEU A 61 -8.49 4.64 2.53
C LEU A 61 -7.14 4.80 3.23
N ALA A 62 -7.09 5.56 4.34
CA ALA A 62 -5.86 5.71 5.13
C ALA A 62 -5.40 4.40 5.77
N GLU A 63 -6.32 3.56 6.26
CA GLU A 63 -5.97 2.24 6.80
C GLU A 63 -5.47 1.28 5.71
N LEU A 64 -6.05 1.34 4.51
CA LEU A 64 -5.58 0.54 3.36
C LEU A 64 -4.19 0.97 2.89
N GLU A 65 -3.93 2.27 2.78
CA GLU A 65 -2.61 2.82 2.43
C GLU A 65 -1.57 2.40 3.46
N LYS A 66 -1.87 2.59 4.74
CA LYS A 66 -1.00 2.16 5.85
C LYS A 66 -0.73 0.66 5.83
N TYR A 67 -1.73 -0.15 5.53
CA TYR A 67 -1.58 -1.60 5.42
C TYR A 67 -0.65 -1.99 4.27
N GLY A 68 -0.87 -1.45 3.08
CA GLY A 68 -0.02 -1.73 1.92
C GLY A 68 1.41 -1.23 2.10
N LYS A 69 1.59 -0.03 2.66
CA LYS A 69 2.91 0.53 3.02
C LYS A 69 3.67 -0.40 3.96
N LYS A 70 2.99 -0.88 5.02
CA LYS A 70 3.58 -1.80 5.98
C LYS A 70 4.07 -3.08 5.30
N LEU A 71 3.24 -3.70 4.44
CA LEU A 71 3.63 -4.93 3.73
C LEU A 71 4.89 -4.73 2.90
N TRP A 72 4.95 -3.66 2.12
CA TRP A 72 6.10 -3.40 1.26
C TRP A 72 7.37 -3.06 2.05
N ILE A 73 7.28 -2.23 3.10
CA ILE A 73 8.46 -1.94 3.96
C ILE A 73 8.97 -3.21 4.65
N ASP A 74 8.06 -4.05 5.16
CA ASP A 74 8.47 -5.32 5.79
C ASP A 74 9.16 -6.25 4.77
N TYR A 75 8.67 -6.28 3.52
CA TYR A 75 9.35 -6.97 2.43
C TYR A 75 10.75 -6.41 2.14
N CYS A 76 10.94 -5.08 2.09
CA CYS A 76 12.26 -4.47 1.90
C CYS A 76 13.24 -4.86 3.02
N VAL A 77 12.77 -4.91 4.26
CA VAL A 77 13.57 -5.37 5.40
C VAL A 77 13.93 -6.85 5.26
N GLU A 78 12.98 -7.70 4.84
CA GLU A 78 13.20 -9.15 4.67
C GLU A 78 14.14 -9.49 3.52
N GLN A 79 14.11 -8.71 2.43
CA GLN A 79 14.96 -8.90 1.26
C GLN A 79 16.32 -8.22 1.37
N ASN A 80 16.59 -7.49 2.44
CA ASN A 80 17.86 -6.79 2.56
C ASN A 80 19.03 -7.79 2.64
N GLU A 81 19.81 -7.83 1.56
CA GLU A 81 21.04 -8.62 1.44
C GLU A 81 22.29 -7.85 1.91
N TYR A 82 22.15 -6.56 2.25
CA TYR A 82 23.25 -5.68 2.64
C TYR A 82 23.38 -5.53 4.17
N ASP A 83 24.54 -5.05 4.63
CA ASP A 83 24.81 -4.73 6.05
C ASP A 83 24.11 -3.44 6.53
N GLU A 84 23.10 -2.95 5.80
CA GLU A 84 22.28 -1.81 6.24
C GLU A 84 21.46 -2.17 7.47
N SER A 85 21.28 -1.20 8.37
CA SER A 85 20.46 -1.43 9.54
C SER A 85 18.97 -1.44 9.18
N GLU A 86 18.18 -2.26 9.89
CA GLU A 86 16.72 -2.28 9.71
C GLU A 86 16.10 -0.87 9.80
N GLN A 87 16.65 -0.02 10.66
CA GLN A 87 16.18 1.36 10.80
C GLN A 87 16.39 2.17 9.52
N GLU A 88 17.58 2.13 8.93
CA GLU A 88 17.88 2.85 7.68
C GLU A 88 16.97 2.38 6.55
N ILE A 89 16.80 1.06 6.38
CA ILE A 89 15.92 0.48 5.35
C ILE A 89 14.49 0.95 5.52
N ARG A 90 13.98 0.96 6.76
CA ARG A 90 12.61 1.42 7.03
C ARG A 90 12.45 2.91 6.73
N GLU A 91 13.42 3.75 7.06
CA GLU A 91 13.38 5.19 6.78
C GLU A 91 13.43 5.48 5.28
N ASP A 92 14.34 4.84 4.55
CA ASP A 92 14.50 5.01 3.10
C ASP A 92 13.29 4.45 2.34
N SER A 93 12.82 3.27 2.73
CA SER A 93 11.61 2.66 2.17
C SER A 93 10.39 3.53 2.46
N ASP A 94 10.22 4.04 3.67
CA ASP A 94 9.09 4.91 4.02
C ASP A 94 8.99 6.14 3.11
N TYR A 95 10.13 6.79 2.85
CA TYR A 95 10.24 7.91 1.90
C TYR A 95 9.94 7.49 0.47
N LEU A 96 10.56 6.39 0.01
CA LEU A 96 10.43 5.92 -1.37
C LEU A 96 8.99 5.53 -1.69
N PHE A 97 8.33 4.82 -0.77
CA PHE A 97 6.93 4.45 -0.87
C PHE A 97 6.05 5.69 -1.05
N ASP A 98 6.17 6.68 -0.16
CA ASP A 98 5.32 7.88 -0.21
C ASP A 98 5.51 8.65 -1.52
N TYR A 99 6.75 8.71 -2.02
CA TYR A 99 7.04 9.34 -3.29
C TYR A 99 6.37 8.60 -4.45
N ILE A 100 6.64 7.30 -4.60
CA ILE A 100 6.09 6.48 -5.69
C ILE A 100 4.56 6.42 -5.60
N PHE A 101 3.99 6.26 -4.41
CA PHE A 101 2.54 6.17 -4.22
C PHE A 101 1.81 7.43 -4.73
N LYS A 102 2.46 8.59 -4.58
CA LYS A 102 1.93 9.89 -4.98
C LYS A 102 2.26 10.26 -6.43
N HIS A 103 3.47 9.93 -6.89
CA HIS A 103 4.03 10.40 -8.16
C HIS A 103 4.02 9.34 -9.27
N HIS A 104 3.81 8.06 -8.90
CA HIS A 104 3.87 6.89 -9.77
C HIS A 104 5.21 6.73 -10.51
N ASP A 105 6.27 7.29 -9.93
CA ASP A 105 7.64 7.19 -10.44
C ASP A 105 8.66 7.32 -9.31
N TYR A 106 9.91 6.98 -9.61
CA TYR A 106 11.03 7.14 -8.67
C TYR A 106 11.41 8.62 -8.50
N PRO A 107 11.93 9.01 -7.31
CA PRO A 107 12.55 10.33 -7.14
C PRO A 107 13.79 10.48 -8.04
N GLU A 108 13.96 11.66 -8.65
CA GLU A 108 15.13 12.05 -9.44
C GLU A 108 16.38 12.34 -8.58
#